data_AF-A0A182EBN1-F1
#
_entry.id   AF-A0A182EBN1-F1
#
_cell.length_a   1.000
_cell.length_b   1.000
_cell.length_c   1.000
_cell.angle_alpha   90.00
_cell.angle_beta   90.00
_cell.angle_gamma   90.00
#
_symmetry.space_group_name_H-M   'P 1'
#
loop_
_entity.id
_entity.type
_entity.pdbx_description
1 polymer ?
#
loop_
_entity_poly.entity_id
_entity_poly.type
_entity_poly.pdbx_seq_one_letter_code
_entity_poly.pdbx_strand_id
1 'polypeptide(L)'
;MAHIAKKVKKLATVQLYNLKVLLNGRGLSNFKKHYKLKGELGHGGFGVVYRGIRINDELPVAIKFIDRNQVRNWGKLEDERLPMEICMLARCVNVPGVIKLLDWYSMPEGFLIVMTRPYPCVDLFDFIKSHKKLDENVSLTTMSD
;
A
#
# COMPACT_ATOMS: atom_id res chain seq x y z
N MET A 1 -40.47 0.84 -6.49
CA MET A 1 -39.97 -0.44 -5.91
C MET A 1 -38.55 -0.82 -6.39
N ALA A 2 -38.24 -0.82 -7.69
CA ALA A 2 -36.91 -1.22 -8.21
C ALA A 2 -35.73 -0.38 -7.68
N HIS A 3 -35.90 0.93 -7.49
CA HIS A 3 -34.85 1.82 -6.97
C HIS A 3 -34.52 1.53 -5.50
N ILE A 4 -35.53 1.20 -4.68
CA ILE A 4 -35.35 0.86 -3.27
C ILE A 4 -34.62 -0.49 -3.17
N ALA A 5 -35.02 -1.49 -3.96
CA ALA A 5 -34.36 -2.79 -4.00
C ALA A 5 -32.88 -2.72 -4.40
N LYS A 6 -32.51 -1.85 -5.36
CA LYS A 6 -31.10 -1.60 -5.71
C LYS A 6 -30.31 -1.00 -4.56
N LYS A 7 -30.90 -0.05 -3.82
CA LYS A 7 -30.25 0.60 -2.66
C LYS A 7 -30.05 -0.38 -1.51
N VAL A 8 -31.05 -1.23 -1.23
CA VAL A 8 -30.97 -2.29 -0.22
C VAL A 8 -29.91 -3.33 -0.59
N LYS A 9 -29.87 -3.81 -1.85
CA LYS A 9 -28.82 -4.72 -2.32
C LYS A 9 -27.42 -4.12 -2.16
N LYS A 10 -27.23 -2.86 -2.58
CA LYS A 10 -25.94 -2.18 -2.44
C LYS A 10 -25.50 -2.07 -0.97
N LEU A 11 -26.41 -1.71 -0.09
CA LEU A 11 -26.14 -1.61 1.35
C LEU A 11 -25.75 -2.96 1.96
N ALA A 12 -26.52 -4.01 1.65
CA ALA A 12 -26.26 -5.37 2.11
C ALA A 12 -24.89 -5.87 1.62
N THR A 13 -24.53 -5.62 0.35
CA THR A 13 -23.21 -5.96 -0.19
C THR A 13 -22.08 -5.25 0.53
N VAL A 14 -22.23 -3.97 0.85
CA VAL A 14 -21.24 -3.19 1.61
C VAL A 14 -21.10 -3.72 3.04
N GLN A 15 -22.20 -4.03 3.71
CA GLN A 15 -22.18 -4.61 5.06
C GLN A 15 -21.53 -5.99 5.09
N LEU A 16 -21.86 -6.86 4.14
CA LEU A 16 -21.23 -8.19 3.98
C LEU A 16 -19.73 -8.06 3.71
N TYR A 17 -19.31 -7.11 2.89
CA TYR A 17 -17.89 -6.84 2.65
C TYR A 17 -17.16 -6.39 3.91
N ASN A 18 -17.72 -5.39 4.63
CA ASN A 18 -17.14 -4.90 5.88
C ASN A 18 -17.05 -6.01 6.93
N LEU A 19 -18.08 -6.85 7.04
CA LEU A 19 -18.08 -8.01 7.93
C LEU A 19 -16.98 -9.01 7.56
N LYS A 20 -16.83 -9.35 6.26
CA LYS A 20 -15.73 -10.21 5.79
C LYS A 20 -14.35 -9.63 6.12
N VAL A 21 -14.15 -8.33 5.91
CA VAL A 21 -12.87 -7.66 6.23
C VAL A 21 -12.56 -7.72 7.71
N LEU A 22 -13.57 -7.53 8.57
CA LEU A 22 -13.43 -7.65 10.03
C LEU A 22 -13.10 -9.10 10.43
N LEU A 23 -13.82 -10.08 9.87
CA LEU A 23 -13.63 -11.50 10.16
C LEU A 23 -12.27 -12.02 9.68
N ASN A 24 -11.80 -11.56 8.52
CA ASN A 24 -10.49 -11.96 7.95
C ASN A 24 -9.32 -11.24 8.64
N GLY A 25 -9.57 -10.40 9.66
CA GLY A 25 -8.53 -9.63 10.35
C GLY A 25 -7.86 -8.58 9.47
N ARG A 26 -8.41 -8.25 8.30
CA ARG A 26 -7.82 -7.26 7.36
C ARG A 26 -8.27 -5.83 7.65
N GLY A 27 -9.04 -5.61 8.71
CA GLY A 27 -9.58 -4.30 9.07
C GLY A 27 -8.57 -3.35 9.74
N LEU A 28 -8.93 -2.06 9.79
CA LEU A 28 -8.11 -1.01 10.41
C LEU A 28 -7.81 -1.26 11.89
N SER A 29 -8.72 -1.90 12.63
CA SER A 29 -8.48 -2.26 14.04
C SER A 29 -7.30 -3.22 14.19
N ASN A 30 -7.14 -4.15 13.25
CA ASN A 30 -6.01 -5.09 13.26
C ASN A 30 -4.72 -4.43 12.78
N PHE A 31 -4.79 -3.54 11.80
CA PHE A 31 -3.66 -2.71 11.39
C PHE A 31 -3.05 -1.96 12.58
N LYS A 32 -3.89 -1.30 13.40
CA LYS A 32 -3.44 -0.52 14.56
C LYS A 32 -2.78 -1.35 15.66
N LYS A 33 -3.01 -2.67 15.69
CA LYS A 33 -2.33 -3.60 16.63
C LYS A 33 -0.90 -3.92 16.20
N HIS A 34 -0.64 -3.91 14.89
CA HIS A 34 0.64 -4.34 14.33
C HIS A 34 1.51 -3.19 13.84
N TYR A 35 0.91 -2.02 13.53
CA TYR A 35 1.60 -0.91 12.91
C TYR A 35 1.21 0.44 13.53
N LYS A 36 2.20 1.32 13.67
CA LYS A 36 2.02 2.71 14.06
C LYS A 36 2.27 3.62 12.86
N LEU A 37 1.24 4.35 12.43
CA LEU A 37 1.36 5.39 11.40
C LEU A 37 2.13 6.59 11.98
N LYS A 38 2.95 7.24 11.14
CA LYS A 38 3.76 8.41 11.47
C LYS A 38 3.48 9.52 10.44
N GLY A 39 4.44 10.43 10.25
CA GLY A 39 4.31 11.53 9.27
C GLY A 39 4.26 11.05 7.82
N GLU A 40 3.73 11.90 6.95
CA GLU A 40 3.71 11.68 5.51
C GLU A 40 5.14 11.63 4.93
N LEU A 41 5.34 10.75 3.95
CA LEU A 41 6.54 10.70 3.10
C LEU A 41 6.32 11.44 1.79
N GLY A 42 5.13 11.31 1.21
CA GLY A 42 4.77 12.02 0.00
C GLY A 42 3.32 11.75 -0.41
N HIS A 43 2.83 12.61 -1.30
CA HIS A 43 1.48 12.60 -1.83
C HIS A 43 1.51 12.87 -3.34
N GLY A 44 0.69 12.15 -4.10
CA GLY A 44 0.53 12.40 -5.53
C GLY A 44 -0.56 11.55 -6.17
N GLY A 45 -0.54 11.45 -7.50
CA GLY A 45 -1.57 10.73 -8.27
C GLY A 45 -1.68 9.23 -7.99
N PHE A 46 -0.75 8.67 -7.22
CA PHE A 46 -0.74 7.27 -6.81
C PHE A 46 -1.28 7.05 -5.40
N GLY A 47 -1.73 8.11 -4.71
CA GLY A 47 -2.19 8.06 -3.32
C GLY A 47 -1.22 8.75 -2.36
N VAL A 48 -1.33 8.41 -1.07
CA VAL A 48 -0.53 9.01 -0.01
C VAL A 48 0.35 7.95 0.63
N VAL A 49 1.63 8.24 0.83
CA VAL A 49 2.57 7.34 1.48
C VAL A 49 2.99 7.94 2.81
N TYR A 50 2.90 7.15 3.87
CA TYR A 50 3.28 7.52 5.22
C TYR A 50 4.49 6.73 5.69
N ARG A 51 5.25 7.32 6.61
CA ARG A 51 6.16 6.59 7.49
C ARG A 51 5.32 5.72 8.41
N GLY A 52 5.80 4.54 8.72
CA GLY A 52 5.25 3.69 9.76
C GLY A 52 6.32 2.90 10.49
N ILE A 53 5.92 2.31 11.62
CA ILE A 53 6.73 1.38 12.41
C ILE A 53 5.90 0.12 12.66
N ARG A 54 6.44 -1.06 12.40
CA ARG A 54 5.87 -2.33 12.86
C ARG A 54 6.15 -2.49 14.34
N ILE A 55 5.12 -2.77 15.12
CA ILE A 55 5.17 -2.69 16.59
C ILE A 55 6.00 -3.82 17.19
N ASN A 56 5.92 -5.04 16.63
CA ASN A 56 6.53 -6.23 17.23
C ASN A 56 8.07 -6.19 17.25
N ASP A 57 8.68 -5.51 16.28
CA ASP A 57 10.13 -5.52 16.06
C ASP A 57 10.70 -4.14 15.72
N GLU A 58 9.90 -3.10 15.90
CA GLU A 58 10.23 -1.70 15.59
C GLU A 58 10.69 -1.44 14.13
N LEU A 59 10.40 -2.37 13.21
CA LEU A 59 10.84 -2.27 11.83
C LEU A 59 10.25 -1.01 11.15
N PRO A 60 11.08 -0.14 10.56
CA PRO A 60 10.58 0.94 9.72
C PRO A 60 9.87 0.42 8.47
N VAL A 61 8.66 0.92 8.23
CA VAL A 61 7.84 0.55 7.07
C VAL A 61 7.31 1.78 6.33
N ALA A 62 6.92 1.58 5.08
CA ALA A 62 6.19 2.55 4.28
C ALA A 62 4.74 2.08 4.18
N ILE A 63 3.79 2.99 4.38
CA ILE A 63 2.37 2.67 4.43
C ILE A 63 1.67 3.52 3.38
N LYS A 64 1.24 2.90 2.29
CA LYS A 64 0.55 3.58 1.20
C LYS A 64 -0.96 3.44 1.37
N PHE A 65 -1.67 4.56 1.39
CA PHE A 65 -3.12 4.60 1.33
C PHE A 65 -3.58 4.82 -0.12
N ILE A 66 -4.50 3.97 -0.57
CA ILE A 66 -5.18 4.10 -1.86
C ILE A 66 -6.68 4.18 -1.60
N ASP A 67 -7.29 5.31 -1.99
CA ASP A 67 -8.75 5.47 -1.97
C ASP A 67 -9.41 4.44 -2.89
N ARG A 68 -10.43 3.74 -2.38
CA ARG A 68 -11.14 2.68 -3.10
C ARG A 68 -11.69 3.14 -4.45
N ASN A 69 -12.14 4.39 -4.54
CA ASN A 69 -12.69 4.99 -5.75
C ASN A 69 -11.60 5.36 -6.78
N GLN A 70 -10.35 5.46 -6.35
CA GLN A 70 -9.21 5.73 -7.22
C GLN A 70 -8.53 4.45 -7.74
N VAL A 71 -8.97 3.26 -7.30
CA VAL A 71 -8.45 1.98 -7.80
C VAL A 71 -8.94 1.75 -9.24
N ARG A 72 -8.07 2.03 -10.20
CA ARG A 72 -8.34 1.85 -11.65
C ARG A 72 -8.30 0.39 -12.07
N ASN A 73 -7.31 -0.35 -11.58
CA ASN A 73 -7.05 -1.73 -11.98
C ASN A 73 -7.21 -2.67 -10.78
N TRP A 74 -8.00 -3.72 -10.99
CA TRP A 74 -8.27 -4.75 -9.99
C TRP A 74 -7.69 -6.08 -10.44
N GLY A 75 -7.06 -6.79 -9.52
CA GLY A 75 -6.56 -8.15 -9.71
C GLY A 75 -7.26 -9.13 -8.78
N LYS A 76 -6.79 -10.38 -8.84
CA LYS A 76 -7.14 -11.44 -7.90
C LYS A 76 -5.85 -11.95 -7.25
N LEU A 77 -5.86 -12.06 -5.93
CA LEU A 77 -4.83 -12.78 -5.18
C LEU A 77 -5.58 -13.84 -4.38
N GLU A 78 -5.27 -15.11 -4.64
CA GLU A 78 -6.05 -16.26 -4.14
C GLU A 78 -7.54 -16.10 -4.52
N ASP A 79 -8.42 -15.90 -3.53
CA ASP A 79 -9.86 -15.69 -3.71
C ASP A 79 -10.33 -14.26 -3.42
N GLU A 80 -9.39 -13.34 -3.20
CA GLU A 80 -9.71 -11.95 -2.89
C GLU A 80 -9.48 -11.03 -4.09
N ARG A 81 -10.45 -10.15 -4.33
CA ARG A 81 -10.35 -9.07 -5.33
C ARG A 81 -9.68 -7.86 -4.69
N LEU A 82 -8.47 -7.56 -5.14
CA LEU A 82 -7.61 -6.52 -4.57
C LEU A 82 -7.16 -5.53 -5.65
N PRO A 83 -6.70 -4.32 -5.26
CA PRO A 83 -5.97 -3.44 -6.17
C PRO A 83 -4.83 -4.19 -6.84
N MET A 84 -4.67 -3.99 -8.15
CA MET A 84 -3.61 -4.66 -8.93
C MET A 84 -2.22 -4.43 -8.35
N GLU A 85 -1.99 -3.26 -7.73
CA GLU A 85 -0.75 -2.94 -7.04
C GLU A 85 -0.39 -3.95 -5.94
N ILE A 86 -1.36 -4.36 -5.12
CA ILE A 86 -1.15 -5.39 -4.09
C ILE A 86 -0.85 -6.75 -4.74
N CYS A 87 -1.61 -7.12 -5.76
CA CYS A 87 -1.40 -8.38 -6.49
C CYS A 87 0.01 -8.47 -7.10
N MET A 88 0.49 -7.38 -7.71
CA MET A 88 1.80 -7.36 -8.36
C MET A 88 2.94 -7.37 -7.33
N LEU A 89 2.83 -6.58 -6.26
CA LEU A 89 3.85 -6.60 -5.19
C LEU A 89 3.94 -7.98 -4.52
N ALA A 90 2.80 -8.66 -4.31
CA ALA A 90 2.78 -10.02 -3.78
C ALA A 90 3.55 -11.02 -4.69
N ARG A 91 3.42 -10.87 -6.02
CA ARG A 91 4.15 -11.72 -6.99
C ARG A 91 5.64 -11.39 -7.07
N CYS A 92 6.02 -10.14 -6.81
CA CYS A 92 7.40 -9.68 -6.87
C CYS A 92 8.17 -9.80 -5.55
N VAL A 93 7.60 -10.43 -4.52
CA VAL A 93 8.22 -10.51 -3.18
C VAL A 93 9.60 -11.17 -3.19
N ASN A 94 9.92 -12.02 -4.16
CA ASN A 94 11.24 -12.67 -4.28
C ASN A 94 12.17 -12.01 -5.30
N VAL A 95 11.76 -10.90 -5.93
CA VAL A 95 12.57 -10.19 -6.94
C VAL A 95 13.52 -9.20 -6.23
N PRO A 96 14.85 -9.30 -6.40
CA PRO A 96 15.81 -8.32 -5.87
C PRO A 96 15.50 -6.90 -6.35
N GLY A 97 15.89 -5.88 -5.58
CA GLY A 97 15.64 -4.46 -5.90
C GLY A 97 14.18 -3.98 -5.76
N VAL A 98 13.20 -4.88 -5.77
CA VAL A 98 11.78 -4.52 -5.62
C VAL A 98 11.39 -4.36 -4.15
N ILE A 99 10.74 -3.22 -3.83
CA ILE A 99 10.13 -2.99 -2.52
C ILE A 99 9.13 -4.11 -2.19
N LYS A 100 9.30 -4.72 -1.02
CA LYS A 100 8.55 -5.91 -0.63
C LYS A 100 7.22 -5.54 -0.01
N LEU A 101 6.16 -6.24 -0.41
CA LEU A 101 4.91 -6.27 0.34
C LEU A 101 5.14 -7.02 1.65
N LEU A 102 4.89 -6.35 2.78
CA LEU A 102 4.92 -6.97 4.10
C LEU A 102 3.52 -7.38 4.53
N ASP A 103 2.53 -6.52 4.27
CA ASP A 103 1.15 -6.75 4.67
C ASP A 103 0.22 -5.82 3.90
N TRP A 104 -1.09 -6.06 4.00
CA TRP A 104 -2.09 -5.15 3.50
C TRP A 104 -3.38 -5.24 4.32
N TYR A 105 -4.11 -4.13 4.34
CA TYR A 105 -5.37 -3.98 5.06
C TYR A 105 -6.41 -3.33 4.17
N SER A 106 -7.67 -3.66 4.42
CA SER A 106 -8.82 -3.09 3.75
C SER A 106 -9.69 -2.35 4.75
N MET A 107 -10.22 -1.21 4.32
CA MET A 107 -11.17 -0.40 5.05
C MET A 107 -12.25 0.12 4.10
N PRO A 108 -13.40 0.61 4.61
CA PRO A 108 -14.45 1.15 3.75
C PRO A 108 -13.92 2.19 2.75
N GLU A 109 -13.02 3.05 3.20
CA GLU A 109 -12.45 4.17 2.44
C GLU A 109 -11.43 3.72 1.38
N GLY A 110 -10.76 2.59 1.59
CA GLY A 110 -9.61 2.24 0.75
C GLY A 110 -8.80 1.05 1.23
N PHE A 111 -7.54 1.05 0.84
CA PHE A 111 -6.57 0.01 1.18
C PHE A 111 -5.32 0.65 1.77
N LEU A 112 -4.74 -0.02 2.76
CA LEU A 112 -3.40 0.27 3.27
C LEU A 112 -2.46 -0.82 2.78
N ILE A 113 -1.40 -0.44 2.10
CA ILE A 113 -0.33 -1.34 1.64
C ILE A 113 0.88 -1.09 2.52
N VAL A 114 1.32 -2.10 3.26
CA VAL A 114 2.48 -2.03 4.13
C VAL A 114 3.67 -2.64 3.40
N MET A 115 4.73 -1.86 3.27
CA MET A 115 5.89 -2.20 2.46
C MET A 115 7.19 -2.01 3.25
N THR A 116 8.24 -2.71 2.83
CA THR A 116 9.60 -2.43 3.33
C THR A 116 9.97 -0.98 3.08
N ARG A 117 10.64 -0.36 4.05
CA ARG A 117 11.19 0.98 3.89
C ARG A 117 12.67 0.96 4.27
N PRO A 118 13.59 1.05 3.31
CA PRO A 118 14.99 1.30 3.62
C PRO A 118 15.10 2.54 4.49
N TYR A 119 15.96 2.52 5.50
CA TYR A 119 16.21 3.67 6.35
C TYR A 119 17.67 3.69 6.82
N PRO A 120 18.41 4.80 6.61
CA PRO A 120 17.99 6.03 5.90
C PRO A 120 17.72 5.80 4.41
N CYS A 121 16.86 6.63 3.80
CA CYS A 121 16.57 6.57 2.37
C CYS A 121 16.23 7.96 1.81
N VAL A 122 16.51 8.14 0.52
CA VAL A 122 16.06 9.27 -0.31
C VAL A 122 15.60 8.67 -1.64
N ASP A 123 14.55 9.22 -2.24
CA ASP A 123 14.20 8.79 -3.60
C ASP A 123 15.20 9.33 -4.62
N LEU A 124 15.30 8.65 -5.76
CA LEU A 124 16.29 8.99 -6.78
C LEU A 124 16.06 10.38 -7.37
N PHE A 125 14.82 10.86 -7.42
CA PHE A 125 14.50 12.19 -7.95
C PHE A 125 15.09 13.29 -7.05
N ASP A 126 14.86 13.20 -5.75
CA ASP A 126 15.44 14.12 -4.76
C ASP A 126 16.97 14.00 -4.67
N PHE A 127 17.51 12.77 -4.83
CA PHE A 127 18.96 12.55 -4.90
C PHE A 127 19.58 13.28 -6.10
N ILE A 128 19.02 13.13 -7.30
CA ILE A 128 19.50 13.83 -8.51
C ILE A 128 19.34 15.34 -8.35
N LYS A 129 18.19 15.80 -7.83
CA LYS A 129 17.91 17.22 -7.65
C LYS A 129 18.92 17.91 -6.73
N SER A 130 19.39 17.22 -5.69
CA SER A 130 20.43 17.73 -4.79
C SER A 130 21.83 17.74 -5.39
N HIS A 131 22.13 16.85 -6.35
CA HIS A 131 23.47 16.70 -6.95
C HIS A 131 23.64 17.38 -8.32
N LYS A 132 22.56 17.89 -8.95
CA LYS A 132 22.49 18.50 -10.30
C LYS A 132 22.88 17.57 -11.45
N LYS A 133 24.09 17.03 -11.44
CA LYS A 133 24.62 16.01 -12.36
C LYS A 133 25.26 14.91 -11.52
N LEU A 134 24.88 13.67 -11.77
CA LEU A 134 25.56 12.53 -11.19
C LEU A 134 26.83 12.25 -11.98
N ASP A 135 27.91 11.93 -11.26
CA ASP A 135 29.10 11.35 -11.87
C ASP A 135 28.75 10.02 -12.55
N GLU A 136 29.45 9.67 -13.62
CA GLU A 136 29.17 8.44 -14.38
C GLU A 136 29.31 7.20 -13.49
N ASN A 137 30.31 7.14 -12.60
CA ASN A 137 30.51 5.99 -11.72
C ASN A 137 29.34 5.80 -10.74
N VAL A 138 28.82 6.92 -10.21
CA VAL A 138 27.65 6.91 -9.32
C VAL A 138 26.41 6.48 -10.11
N SER A 139 26.26 6.99 -11.33
CA SER A 139 25.13 6.65 -12.22
C SER A 139 25.13 5.14 -12.54
N LEU A 140 26.28 4.60 -12.94
CA LEU A 140 26.47 3.18 -13.23
C LEU A 140 26.06 2.32 -12.03
N THR A 141 26.58 2.64 -10.84
CA THR A 141 26.23 1.90 -9.62
C THR A 141 24.72 1.97 -9.34
N THR A 142 24.11 3.16 -9.42
CA THR A 142 22.67 3.31 -9.15
C THR A 142 21.75 2.65 -10.18
N MET A 143 22.22 2.40 -11.41
CA MET A 143 21.46 1.74 -12.47
C MET A 143 21.73 0.23 -12.55
N SER A 144 22.68 -0.29 -11.79
CA SER A 144 23.09 -1.69 -11.80
C SER A 144 22.30 -2.59 -10.83
N ASP A 145 21.60 -1.98 -9.86
CA ASP A 145 20.76 -2.64 -8.85
C ASP A 145 19.28 -2.69 -9.27
#